data_AF-A0A3D9IX96-F1
#
_entry.id   AF-A0A3D9IX96-F1
#
_cell.length_a   1.000
_cell.length_b   1.000
_cell.length_c   1.000
_cell.angle_alpha   90.00
_cell.angle_beta   90.00
_cell.angle_gamma   90.00
#
_symmetry.space_group_name_H-M   'P 1'
#
loop_
_entity.id
_entity.type
_entity.pdbx_description
1 polymer ?
#
loop_
_entity_poly.entity_id
_entity_poly.type
_entity_poly.pdbx_seq_one_letter_code
_entity_poly.pdbx_strand_id
1 'polypeptide(L)'
;MAEAKHKSKKMSSSKADAPISRYSGQAADLAEEIDLLRKVMTDTFLQERSFVADSVMELSRQLDRKINEYMKIVLLGREQAR
;
A
#
# COMPACT_ATOMS: atom_id res chain seq x y z
N MET A 1 1.08 -54.58 3.67
CA MET A 1 0.21 -53.75 2.82
C MET A 1 -0.31 -52.62 3.69
N ALA A 2 0.16 -51.39 3.50
CA ALA A 2 -0.31 -50.22 4.25
C ALA A 2 -0.65 -49.10 3.26
N GLU A 3 -1.94 -48.80 3.16
CA GLU A 3 -2.49 -47.71 2.36
C GLU A 3 -2.46 -46.43 3.20
N ALA A 4 -1.67 -45.44 2.80
CA ALA A 4 -1.72 -44.10 3.37
C ALA A 4 -2.46 -43.16 2.39
N LYS A 5 -3.70 -42.81 2.77
CA LYS A 5 -4.57 -41.87 2.06
C LYS A 5 -3.94 -40.47 2.01
N HIS A 6 -3.62 -40.00 0.81
CA HIS A 6 -3.37 -38.59 0.54
C HIS A 6 -4.70 -37.83 0.56
N LYS A 7 -4.90 -36.93 1.52
CA LYS A 7 -5.93 -35.89 1.44
C LYS A 7 -5.45 -34.64 2.15
N SER A 8 -4.96 -33.66 1.40
CA SER A 8 -5.45 -32.29 1.57
C SER A 8 -4.98 -31.36 0.46
N LYS A 9 -5.99 -30.81 -0.23
CA LYS A 9 -6.08 -29.40 -0.63
C LYS A 9 -5.10 -28.93 -1.71
N LYS A 10 -5.46 -29.24 -2.96
CA LYS A 10 -5.30 -28.30 -4.06
C LYS A 10 -6.62 -28.19 -4.81
N MET A 11 -6.76 -27.11 -5.59
CA MET A 11 -7.95 -26.63 -6.29
C MET A 11 -8.84 -25.76 -5.38
N SER A 12 -9.03 -24.46 -5.60
CA SER A 12 -9.24 -23.80 -6.89
C SER A 12 -8.36 -22.56 -7.09
N SER A 13 -7.49 -22.68 -8.09
CA SER A 13 -7.19 -21.57 -8.99
C SER A 13 -8.49 -21.09 -9.66
N SER A 14 -8.48 -19.81 -10.06
CA SER A 14 -9.35 -19.20 -11.06
C SER A 14 -10.62 -18.52 -10.54
N LYS A 15 -10.48 -17.24 -10.20
CA LYS A 15 -11.29 -16.20 -10.84
C LYS A 15 -10.43 -14.95 -11.01
N ALA A 16 -10.31 -14.50 -12.25
CA ALA A 16 -9.67 -13.25 -12.60
C ALA A 16 -10.48 -12.11 -11.95
N ASP A 17 -10.04 -11.67 -10.76
CA ASP A 17 -10.52 -10.42 -10.18
C ASP A 17 -10.14 -9.31 -11.16
N ALA A 18 -11.16 -8.65 -11.70
CA ALA A 18 -11.03 -7.57 -12.65
C ALA A 18 -9.98 -6.55 -12.17
N PRO A 19 -9.21 -5.92 -13.08
CA PRO A 19 -8.13 -5.00 -12.71
C PRO A 19 -8.57 -3.94 -11.68
N ILE A 20 -9.81 -3.46 -11.80
CA ILE A 20 -10.44 -2.44 -10.95
C ILE A 20 -10.41 -2.81 -9.45
N SER A 21 -10.67 -4.08 -9.10
CA SER A 21 -10.73 -4.56 -7.71
C SER A 21 -9.36 -4.50 -7.01
N ARG A 22 -8.28 -4.80 -7.76
CA ARG A 22 -6.91 -4.74 -7.23
C ARG A 22 -6.43 -3.31 -7.02
N TYR A 23 -6.76 -2.39 -7.94
CA TYR A 23 -6.38 -0.97 -7.77
C TYR A 23 -7.09 -0.32 -6.59
N SER A 24 -8.36 -0.70 -6.29
CA SER A 24 -9.05 -0.19 -5.11
C SER A 24 -8.44 -0.68 -3.78
N GLY A 25 -8.00 -1.94 -3.71
CA GLY A 25 -7.31 -2.45 -2.53
C GLY A 25 -5.94 -1.79 -2.33
N GLN A 26 -5.14 -1.72 -3.39
CA GLN A 26 -3.82 -1.07 -3.34
C GLN A 26 -3.92 0.42 -3.00
N ALA A 27 -4.94 1.13 -3.51
CA ALA A 27 -5.17 2.52 -3.15
C ALA A 27 -5.54 2.69 -1.67
N ALA A 28 -6.32 1.78 -1.10
CA ALA A 28 -6.67 1.82 0.32
C ALA A 28 -5.44 1.59 1.21
N ASP A 29 -4.62 0.58 0.90
CA ASP A 29 -3.39 0.27 1.64
C ASP A 29 -2.41 1.46 1.60
N LEU A 30 -2.23 2.06 0.41
CA LEU A 30 -1.38 3.24 0.24
C LEU A 30 -1.92 4.46 1.00
N ALA A 31 -3.24 4.63 1.07
CA ALA A 31 -3.83 5.72 1.83
C ALA A 31 -3.57 5.59 3.34
N GLU A 32 -3.70 4.37 3.89
CA GLU A 32 -3.36 4.10 5.30
C GLU A 32 -1.87 4.36 5.57
N GLU A 33 -0.98 3.91 4.69
CA GLU A 33 0.46 4.14 4.84
C GLU A 33 0.82 5.64 4.77
N ILE A 34 0.18 6.40 3.87
CA ILE A 34 0.33 7.86 3.78
C ILE A 34 -0.10 8.53 5.08
N ASP A 35 -1.22 8.14 5.68
CA ASP A 35 -1.73 8.75 6.91
C ASP A 35 -0.85 8.41 8.12
N LEU A 36 -0.35 7.17 8.20
CA LEU A 36 0.64 6.79 9.21
C LEU A 36 1.94 7.60 9.06
N LEU A 37 2.45 7.76 7.84
CA LEU A 37 3.66 8.56 7.58
C LEU A 37 3.45 10.04 7.93
N ARG A 38 2.28 10.61 7.63
CA ARG A 38 1.94 11.98 8.05
C ARG A 38 1.96 12.14 9.56
N LYS A 39 1.38 11.19 10.28
CA LYS A 39 1.36 11.20 11.74
C LYS A 39 2.78 11.14 12.30
N VAL A 40 3.58 10.16 11.85
CA VAL A 40 4.95 9.99 12.32
C VAL A 40 5.80 11.22 11.98
N MET A 41 5.71 11.76 10.76
CA MET A 41 6.41 12.98 10.38
C MET A 41 6.04 14.18 11.26
N THR A 42 4.75 14.32 11.60
CA THR A 42 4.27 15.38 12.48
C THR A 42 4.83 15.22 13.90
N ASP A 43 4.76 14.01 14.45
CA ASP A 43 5.29 13.71 15.79
C ASP A 43 6.81 13.94 15.85
N THR A 44 7.56 13.51 14.82
CA THR A 44 9.00 13.76 14.71
C THR A 44 9.30 15.25 14.58
N PHE A 45 8.54 16.00 13.78
CA PHE A 45 8.69 17.45 13.70
C PHE A 45 8.47 18.13 15.06
N LEU A 46 7.47 17.71 15.83
CA LEU A 46 7.22 18.26 17.17
C LEU A 46 8.36 17.96 18.16
N GLN A 47 8.99 16.79 18.03
CA GLN A 47 10.16 16.40 18.83
C GLN A 47 11.40 17.21 18.46
N GLU A 48 11.73 17.28 17.17
CA GLU A 48 12.93 17.95 16.65
C GLU A 48 12.81 19.48 16.65
N ARG A 49 11.57 19.99 16.61
CA ARG A 49 11.22 21.42 16.43
C ARG A 49 11.86 22.06 15.20
N SER A 50 12.13 21.25 14.18
CA SER A 50 12.80 21.69 12.96
C SER A 50 12.26 20.93 11.76
N PHE A 51 11.82 21.66 10.75
CA PHE A 51 11.37 21.08 9.48
C PHE A 51 12.54 20.58 8.62
N VAL A 52 13.76 21.06 8.89
CA VAL A 52 14.97 20.68 8.14
C VAL A 52 15.82 19.65 8.89
N ALA A 53 15.32 19.10 10.00
CA ALA A 53 15.96 17.96 10.64
C ALA A 53 16.00 16.79 9.66
N ASP A 54 17.13 16.09 9.59
CA ASP A 54 17.33 14.99 8.65
C ASP A 54 16.25 13.89 8.80
N SER A 55 15.81 13.65 10.04
CA SER A 55 14.72 12.73 10.39
C SER A 55 13.38 13.14 9.77
N VAL A 56 12.98 14.40 9.90
CA VAL A 56 11.76 14.97 9.31
C VAL A 56 11.84 14.98 7.78
N MET A 57 13.00 15.37 7.24
CA MET A 57 13.24 15.41 5.79
C MET A 57 13.18 14.02 5.15
N GLU A 58 13.70 12.99 5.83
CA GLU A 58 13.61 11.60 5.35
C GLU A 58 12.16 11.09 5.37
N LEU A 59 11.41 11.39 6.43
CA LEU A 59 9.98 11.06 6.50
C LEU A 59 9.18 11.77 5.41
N SER A 60 9.50 13.04 5.12
CA SER A 60 8.89 13.77 3.99
C SER A 60 9.16 13.08 2.66
N ARG A 61 10.42 12.70 2.38
CA ARG A 61 10.78 11.99 1.15
C ARG A 61 10.08 10.63 1.02
N GLN A 62 9.87 9.94 2.14
CA GLN A 62 9.11 8.69 2.15
C GLN A 62 7.62 8.91 1.87
N LEU A 63 7.03 9.91 2.53
CA LEU A 63 5.65 10.31 2.32
C LEU A 63 5.39 10.71 0.86
N ASP A 64 6.27 11.52 0.26
CA ASP A 64 6.17 11.94 -1.13
C ASP A 64 6.19 10.75 -2.09
N ARG A 65 7.04 9.76 -1.84
CA ARG A 65 7.08 8.53 -2.65
C ARG A 65 5.75 7.79 -2.61
N LYS A 66 5.13 7.67 -1.43
CA LYS A 66 3.85 6.98 -1.25
C LYS A 66 2.68 7.74 -1.86
N ILE A 67 2.67 9.06 -1.74
CA ILE A 67 1.69 9.92 -2.43
C ILE A 67 1.80 9.72 -3.95
N ASN A 68 3.02 9.76 -4.50
CA ASN A 68 3.24 9.55 -5.92
C ASN A 68 2.77 8.17 -6.39
N GLU A 69 2.98 7.13 -5.60
CA GLU A 69 2.49 5.78 -5.88
C GLU A 69 0.96 5.71 -5.86
N TYR A 70 0.33 6.24 -4.81
CA TYR A 70 -1.13 6.34 -4.70
C TYR A 70 -1.74 7.06 -5.88
N MET A 71 -1.17 8.21 -6.27
CA MET A 71 -1.66 8.99 -7.40
C MET A 71 -1.59 8.20 -8.71
N LYS A 72 -0.53 7.43 -8.95
CA LYS A 72 -0.44 6.55 -10.12
C LYS A 72 -1.54 5.49 -10.12
N ILE A 73 -1.78 4.84 -9.00
CA ILE A 73 -2.83 3.81 -8.86
C ILE A 73 -4.22 4.42 -9.12
N VAL A 74 -4.51 5.59 -8.55
CA VAL A 74 -5.79 6.27 -8.75
C VAL A 74 -5.96 6.72 -10.21
N LEU A 75 -4.92 7.24 -10.85
CA LEU A 75 -4.95 7.63 -12.26
C LEU A 75 -5.21 6.42 -13.17
N LEU A 76 -4.46 5.33 -12.98
CA LEU A 76 -4.63 4.09 -13.76
C LEU A 76 -6.01 3.44 -13.55
N GLY A 77 -6.57 3.53 -12.35
CA GLY A 77 -7.93 3.06 -12.06
C GLY A 77 -8.99 3.88 -12.79
N ARG A 78 -8.78 5.19 -12.96
CA ARG A 78 -9.70 6.08 -13.69
C ARG A 78 -9.63 5.89 -15.21
N GLU A 79 -8.45 5.62 -15.76
CA GLU A 79 -8.28 5.36 -17.20
C GLU A 79 -8.96 4.07 -17.65
N GLN A 80 -9.01 3.04 -16.79
CA GLN A 80 -9.69 1.78 -17.06
C GLN A 80 -11.22 1.83 -16.86
N ALA A 81 -11.73 2.89 -16.21
CA ALA A 81 -13.15 3.10 -16.01
C ALA A 81 -13.81 3.96 -17.11
N ARG A 82 -13.02 4.47 -18.07
CA ARG A 82 -13.48 5.21 -19.25
C ARG A 82 -13.63 4.29 -20.45
#